data_AF-A0A0M3I5Y9-F1
#
_entry.id   AF-A0A0M3I5Y9-F1
#
_cell.length_a   1.000
_cell.length_b   1.000
_cell.length_c   1.000
_cell.angle_alpha   90.00
_cell.angle_beta   90.00
_cell.angle_gamma   90.00
#
_symmetry.space_group_name_H-M   'P 1'
#
loop_
_entity.id
_entity.type
_entity.pdbx_description
1 polymer ?
#
loop_
_entity_poly.entity_id
_entity_poly.type
_entity_poly.pdbx_seq_one_letter_code
_entity_poly.pdbx_strand_id
1 'polypeptide(L)'
;MDTLNLTLVQRCIERSILFQMGSSLFGDFEQQYSVQTAEITSRIGGLANLEKHERLAGIQHVQRLLVDVESLLEQMELTVRELDPASSERSKYDLRVRSYRNDKKQLDSELDKAIQRLKENADRDELMAFDNEISLDQQDQLIENTERLERTSRRLQDTYRMVVETEQIGAEVLGDLSSQRETISRARDRLREADSDLNRSRKVLSQMIRRYHFYIFYKFALQTEQC
;
A
#
# COMPACT_ATOMS: atom_id res chain seq x y z
N MET A 1 88.82 36.96 -28.55
CA MET A 1 87.89 36.11 -29.33
C MET A 1 86.94 35.33 -28.40
N ASP A 2 86.90 35.63 -27.10
CA ASP A 2 86.37 34.69 -26.09
C ASP A 2 85.01 35.09 -25.51
N THR A 3 84.55 36.32 -25.74
CA THR A 3 83.25 36.80 -25.22
C THR A 3 82.05 36.25 -25.99
N LEU A 4 82.19 36.01 -27.30
CA LEU A 4 81.12 35.41 -28.12
C LEU A 4 80.88 33.94 -27.76
N ASN A 5 81.95 33.17 -27.51
CA ASN A 5 81.84 31.76 -27.11
C ASN A 5 81.21 31.61 -25.73
N LEU A 6 81.49 32.52 -24.78
CA LEU A 6 80.90 32.48 -23.44
C LEU A 6 79.39 32.75 -23.47
N THR A 7 78.92 33.71 -24.29
CA THR A 7 77.47 33.99 -24.45
C THR A 7 76.70 32.88 -25.17
N LEU A 8 77.36 32.18 -26.11
CA LEU A 8 76.79 31.03 -26.81
C LEU A 8 76.67 29.81 -25.90
N VAL A 9 77.72 29.54 -25.10
CA VAL A 9 77.70 28.47 -24.09
C VAL A 9 76.65 28.77 -23.02
N GLN A 10 76.55 30.02 -22.55
CA GLN A 10 75.55 30.40 -21.55
C GLN A 10 74.10 30.30 -22.07
N ARG A 11 73.84 30.69 -23.33
CA ARG A 11 72.55 30.46 -23.99
C ARG A 11 72.25 28.97 -24.21
N CYS A 12 73.26 28.16 -24.55
CA CYS A 12 73.09 26.70 -24.66
C CYS A 12 72.82 26.05 -23.29
N ILE A 13 73.45 26.53 -22.23
CA ILE A 13 73.21 26.06 -20.86
C ILE A 13 71.81 26.49 -20.40
N GLU A 14 71.41 27.76 -20.57
CA GLU A 14 70.04 28.22 -20.24
C GLU A 14 68.97 27.46 -21.01
N ARG A 15 69.20 27.17 -22.30
CA ARG A 15 68.28 26.39 -23.14
C ARG A 15 68.24 24.92 -22.75
N SER A 16 69.37 24.32 -22.35
CA SER A 16 69.41 22.96 -21.79
C SER A 16 68.75 22.88 -20.41
N ILE A 17 68.91 23.89 -19.56
CA ILE A 17 68.27 23.95 -18.23
C ILE A 17 66.75 24.12 -18.39
N LEU A 18 66.30 25.01 -19.28
CA LEU A 18 64.88 25.17 -19.62
C LEU A 18 64.28 23.88 -20.18
N PHE A 19 65.02 23.19 -21.05
CA PHE A 19 64.59 21.91 -21.62
C PHE A 19 64.48 20.81 -20.56
N GLN A 20 65.47 20.72 -19.65
CA GLN A 20 65.48 19.71 -18.61
C GLN A 20 64.38 19.93 -17.55
N MET A 21 64.11 21.19 -17.21
CA MET A 21 62.97 21.58 -16.35
C MET A 21 61.61 21.31 -17.01
N GLY A 22 61.49 21.50 -18.33
CA GLY A 22 60.27 21.17 -19.06
C GLY A 22 59.96 19.66 -19.06
N SER A 23 60.99 18.81 -19.12
CA SER A 23 60.79 17.36 -19.08
C SER A 23 60.37 16.84 -17.70
N SER A 24 60.90 17.41 -16.61
CA SER A 24 60.52 17.02 -15.24
C SER A 24 59.10 17.45 -14.91
N LEU A 25 58.70 18.66 -15.34
CA LEU A 25 57.34 19.16 -15.16
C LEU A 25 56.31 18.27 -15.88
N PHE A 26 56.67 17.76 -17.06
CA PHE A 26 55.80 16.87 -17.81
C PHE A 26 55.61 15.52 -17.10
N GLY A 27 56.65 15.00 -16.45
CA GLY A 27 56.54 13.79 -15.62
C GLY A 27 55.59 13.96 -14.44
N ASP A 28 55.61 15.12 -13.79
CA ASP A 28 54.70 15.44 -12.70
C ASP A 28 53.24 15.53 -13.17
N PHE A 29 52.98 16.13 -14.34
CA PHE A 29 51.65 16.16 -14.94
C PHE A 29 51.16 14.76 -15.34
N GLU A 30 52.04 13.91 -15.87
CA GLU A 30 51.71 12.54 -16.24
C GLU A 30 51.35 11.69 -15.00
N GLN A 31 52.05 11.91 -13.88
CA GLN A 31 51.71 11.30 -12.60
C GLN A 31 50.36 11.82 -12.07
N GLN A 32 50.11 13.13 -12.11
CA GLN A 32 48.84 13.71 -11.67
C GLN A 32 47.65 13.21 -12.50
N TYR A 33 47.82 13.12 -13.82
CA TYR A 33 46.79 12.58 -14.73
C TYR A 33 46.46 11.13 -14.40
N SER A 34 47.48 10.29 -14.17
CA SER A 34 47.29 8.88 -13.80
C SER A 34 46.53 8.71 -12.48
N VAL A 35 46.85 9.51 -11.46
CA VAL A 35 46.16 9.48 -10.17
C VAL A 35 44.70 9.93 -10.31
N GLN A 36 44.45 11.03 -11.01
CA GLN A 36 43.09 11.58 -11.19
C GLN A 36 42.21 10.64 -12.02
N THR A 37 42.72 10.07 -13.10
CA THR A 37 41.98 9.08 -13.92
C THR A 37 41.65 7.80 -13.13
N ALA A 38 42.58 7.30 -12.31
CA ALA A 38 42.32 6.16 -11.43
C ALA A 38 41.23 6.47 -10.40
N GLU A 39 41.24 7.68 -9.81
CA GLU A 39 40.20 8.11 -8.87
C GLU A 39 38.84 8.24 -9.56
N ILE A 40 38.79 8.86 -10.76
CA ILE A 40 37.56 8.99 -11.55
C ILE A 40 36.97 7.60 -11.85
N THR A 41 37.79 6.67 -12.35
CA THR A 41 37.35 5.32 -12.74
C THR A 41 36.85 4.53 -11.51
N SER A 42 37.57 4.61 -10.39
CA SER A 42 37.18 3.97 -9.13
C SER A 42 35.84 4.51 -8.62
N ARG A 43 35.66 5.84 -8.66
CA ARG A 43 34.41 6.47 -8.22
C ARG A 43 33.25 6.17 -9.14
N ILE A 44 33.43 6.17 -10.47
CA ILE A 44 32.40 5.76 -11.43
C ILE A 44 31.92 4.33 -11.13
N GLY A 45 32.85 3.40 -10.84
CA GLY A 45 32.50 2.05 -10.40
C GLY A 45 31.79 2.00 -9.04
N GLY A 46 32.16 2.89 -8.12
CA GLY A 46 31.53 3.03 -6.81
C GLY A 46 30.13 3.67 -6.83
N LEU A 47 29.80 4.48 -7.83
CA LEU A 47 28.50 5.17 -7.97
C LEU A 47 27.31 4.19 -8.00
N ALA A 48 27.51 2.98 -8.50
CA ALA A 48 26.48 1.94 -8.52
C ALA A 48 26.13 1.41 -7.11
N ASN A 49 27.09 1.44 -6.19
CA ASN A 49 26.96 0.85 -4.85
C ASN A 49 26.63 1.89 -3.76
N LEU A 50 26.75 3.19 -4.06
CA LEU A 50 26.47 4.27 -3.12
C LEU A 50 24.95 4.43 -2.84
N GLU A 51 24.61 4.95 -1.68
CA GLU A 51 23.24 5.14 -1.22
C GLU A 51 22.55 6.30 -1.97
N LYS A 52 21.21 6.26 -2.14
CA LYS A 52 20.44 7.20 -3.00
C LYS A 52 20.76 8.69 -2.73
N HIS A 53 21.02 9.05 -1.47
CA HIS A 53 21.34 10.42 -1.06
C HIS A 53 22.80 10.83 -1.31
N GLU A 54 23.74 9.88 -1.27
CA GLU A 54 25.17 10.13 -1.51
C GLU A 54 25.53 10.06 -3.00
N ARG A 55 24.70 9.40 -3.83
CA ARG A 55 24.90 9.30 -5.29
C ARG A 55 25.05 10.65 -5.97
N LEU A 56 24.22 11.63 -5.63
CA LEU A 56 24.28 12.97 -6.21
C LEU A 56 25.57 13.71 -5.83
N ALA A 57 26.00 13.60 -4.57
CA ALA A 57 27.26 14.15 -4.11
C ALA A 57 28.46 13.46 -4.80
N GLY A 58 28.39 12.13 -4.98
CA GLY A 58 29.37 11.35 -5.73
C GLY A 58 29.49 11.81 -7.19
N ILE A 59 28.36 11.99 -7.89
CA ILE A 59 28.33 12.46 -9.28
C ILE A 59 28.94 13.86 -9.39
N GLN A 60 28.55 14.80 -8.53
CA GLN A 60 29.11 16.16 -8.52
C GLN A 60 30.61 16.18 -8.24
N HIS A 61 31.10 15.23 -7.44
CA HIS A 61 32.52 15.12 -7.17
C HIS A 61 33.29 14.58 -8.38
N VAL A 62 32.77 13.55 -9.07
CA VAL A 62 33.36 13.04 -10.32
C VAL A 62 33.36 14.12 -11.40
N GLN A 63 32.28 14.91 -11.52
CA GLN A 63 32.23 16.05 -12.44
C GLN A 63 33.31 17.09 -12.15
N ARG A 64 33.59 17.39 -10.88
CA ARG A 64 34.71 18.27 -10.50
C ARG A 64 36.06 17.69 -10.92
N LEU A 65 36.30 16.41 -10.66
CA LEU A 65 37.55 15.74 -11.06
C LEU A 65 37.74 15.74 -12.59
N LEU A 66 36.67 15.61 -13.38
CA LEU A 66 36.73 15.70 -14.84
C LEU A 66 37.11 17.11 -15.33
N VAL A 67 36.64 18.15 -14.64
CA VAL A 67 37.03 19.55 -14.91
C VAL A 67 38.50 19.78 -14.51
N ASP A 68 38.96 19.21 -13.40
CA ASP A 68 40.36 19.30 -12.97
C ASP A 68 41.31 18.63 -13.98
N VAL A 69 40.93 17.46 -14.52
CA VAL A 69 41.66 16.78 -15.60
C VAL A 69 41.68 17.62 -16.88
N GLU A 70 40.59 18.32 -17.21
CA GLU A 70 40.56 19.22 -18.36
C GLU A 70 41.54 20.39 -18.20
N SER A 71 41.56 21.02 -17.03
CA SER A 71 42.54 22.06 -16.70
C SER A 71 43.98 21.53 -16.78
N LEU A 72 44.22 20.31 -16.30
CA LEU A 72 45.54 19.66 -16.39
C LEU A 72 45.95 19.43 -17.85
N LEU A 73 45.04 18.96 -18.70
CA LEU A 73 45.30 18.77 -20.14
C LEU A 73 45.57 20.09 -20.86
N GLU A 74 44.87 21.17 -20.51
CA GLU A 74 45.16 22.50 -21.04
C GLU A 74 46.56 22.99 -20.66
N GLN A 75 47.00 22.76 -19.42
CA GLN A 75 48.35 23.09 -18.97
C GLN A 75 49.42 22.25 -19.70
N MET A 76 49.15 20.96 -19.93
CA MET A 76 50.01 20.11 -20.76
C MET A 76 50.06 20.61 -22.21
N GLU A 77 48.96 21.11 -22.79
CA GLU A 77 48.96 21.68 -24.15
C GLU A 77 49.77 22.97 -24.25
N LEU A 78 49.69 23.85 -23.24
CA LEU A 78 50.45 25.08 -23.19
C LEU A 78 51.95 24.81 -23.10
N THR A 79 52.36 23.88 -22.22
CA THR A 79 53.77 23.48 -22.10
C THR A 79 54.29 22.78 -23.34
N VAL A 80 53.47 21.98 -24.04
CA VAL A 80 53.84 21.39 -25.35
C VAL A 80 53.99 22.45 -26.45
N ARG A 81 53.25 23.57 -26.37
CA ARG A 81 53.39 24.69 -27.31
C ARG A 81 54.65 25.52 -27.08
N GLU A 82 55.12 25.61 -25.83
CA GLU A 82 56.37 26.29 -25.47
C GLU A 82 57.61 25.50 -25.92
N LEU A 83 57.47 24.20 -26.21
CA LEU A 83 58.54 23.37 -26.76
C LEU A 83 58.85 23.72 -28.22
N ASP A 84 60.13 23.63 -28.55
CA ASP A 84 60.69 24.00 -29.85
C ASP A 84 60.01 23.22 -31.00
N PRO A 85 59.48 23.90 -32.04
CA PRO A 85 58.73 23.27 -33.13
C PRO A 85 59.49 22.20 -33.93
N ALA A 86 60.83 22.16 -33.86
CA ALA A 86 61.66 21.16 -34.55
C ALA A 86 61.99 19.91 -33.71
N SER A 87 61.52 19.83 -32.46
CA SER A 87 61.87 18.73 -31.54
C SER A 87 61.02 17.48 -31.76
N SER A 88 61.67 16.31 -31.81
CA SER A 88 60.99 15.00 -31.87
C SER A 88 60.07 14.75 -30.67
N GLU A 89 60.35 15.39 -29.53
CA GLU A 89 59.61 15.23 -28.29
C GLU A 89 58.24 15.90 -28.32
N ARG A 90 58.11 17.05 -29.00
CA ARG A 90 56.82 17.72 -29.20
C ARG A 90 55.81 16.81 -29.88
N SER A 91 56.21 16.08 -30.92
CA SER A 91 55.34 15.11 -31.60
C SER A 91 54.93 13.94 -30.72
N LYS A 92 55.80 13.51 -29.78
CA LYS A 92 55.47 12.44 -28.81
C LYS A 92 54.44 12.93 -27.79
N TYR A 93 54.65 14.12 -27.24
CA TYR A 93 53.75 14.71 -26.24
C TYR A 93 52.41 15.14 -26.85
N ASP A 94 52.38 15.66 -28.08
CA ASP A 94 51.13 15.97 -28.80
C ASP A 94 50.27 14.71 -29.02
N LEU A 95 50.90 13.58 -29.38
CA LEU A 95 50.19 12.31 -29.52
C LEU A 95 49.62 11.81 -28.18
N ARG A 96 50.37 11.94 -27.07
CA ARG A 96 49.91 11.57 -25.73
C ARG A 96 48.75 12.44 -25.26
N VAL A 97 48.85 13.76 -25.42
CA VAL A 97 47.78 14.69 -25.05
C VAL A 97 46.50 14.43 -25.86
N ARG A 98 46.63 14.10 -27.15
CA ARG A 98 45.48 13.64 -27.96
C ARG A 98 44.87 12.34 -27.44
N SER A 99 45.69 11.39 -27.00
CA SER A 99 45.21 10.16 -26.36
C SER A 99 44.44 10.47 -25.08
N TYR A 100 44.99 11.31 -24.20
CA TYR A 100 44.34 11.70 -22.96
C TYR A 100 43.03 12.47 -23.17
N ARG A 101 42.95 13.30 -24.22
CA ARG A 101 41.67 13.93 -24.64
C ARG A 101 40.63 12.90 -25.05
N ASN A 102 41.02 11.83 -25.73
CA ASN A 102 40.10 10.76 -26.10
C ASN A 102 39.68 9.95 -24.87
N ASP A 103 40.61 9.66 -23.96
CA ASP A 103 40.32 8.97 -22.70
C ASP A 103 39.35 9.79 -21.83
N LYS A 104 39.53 11.11 -21.73
CA LYS A 104 38.57 12.00 -21.06
C LYS A 104 37.16 11.86 -21.65
N LYS A 105 37.03 11.90 -22.98
CA LYS A 105 35.72 11.73 -23.65
C LYS A 105 35.10 10.37 -23.36
N GLN A 106 35.91 9.33 -23.22
CA GLN A 106 35.41 8.01 -22.81
C GLN A 106 34.90 8.05 -21.37
N LEU A 107 35.65 8.65 -20.43
CA LEU A 107 35.24 8.82 -19.03
C LEU A 107 33.94 9.64 -18.89
N ASP A 108 33.77 10.70 -19.68
CA ASP A 108 32.53 11.48 -19.75
C ASP A 108 31.34 10.58 -20.17
N SER A 109 31.52 9.77 -21.23
CA SER A 109 30.50 8.83 -21.69
C SER A 109 30.18 7.74 -20.67
N GLU A 110 31.17 7.27 -19.93
CA GLU A 110 30.98 6.27 -18.87
C GLU A 110 30.20 6.84 -17.69
N LEU A 111 30.47 8.08 -17.29
CA LEU A 111 29.70 8.78 -16.27
C LEU A 111 28.24 8.95 -16.69
N ASP A 112 27.97 9.40 -17.92
CA ASP A 112 26.60 9.56 -18.43
C ASP A 112 25.83 8.23 -18.48
N LYS A 113 26.49 7.14 -18.92
CA LYS A 113 25.91 5.80 -18.90
C LYS A 113 25.63 5.32 -17.47
N ALA A 114 26.51 5.60 -16.52
CA ALA A 114 26.30 5.27 -15.12
C ALA A 114 25.09 6.03 -14.54
N ILE A 115 24.96 7.32 -14.86
CA ILE A 115 23.81 8.15 -14.46
C ILE A 115 22.50 7.61 -15.05
N GLN A 116 22.48 7.22 -16.33
CA GLN A 116 21.28 6.63 -16.96
C GLN A 116 20.86 5.33 -16.28
N ARG A 117 21.79 4.41 -16.03
CA ARG A 117 21.50 3.15 -15.30
C ARG A 117 20.94 3.38 -13.91
N LEU A 118 21.44 4.40 -13.22
CA LEU A 118 20.95 4.77 -11.88
C LEU A 118 19.52 5.32 -11.92
N LYS A 119 19.15 6.09 -12.96
CA LYS A 119 17.78 6.57 -13.17
C LYS A 119 16.83 5.42 -13.49
N GLU A 120 17.19 4.55 -14.43
CA GLU A 120 16.38 3.38 -14.79
C GLU A 120 16.11 2.45 -13.61
N ASN A 121 17.11 2.24 -12.74
CA ASN A 121 16.93 1.45 -11.52
C ASN A 121 16.03 2.16 -10.50
N ALA A 122 16.14 3.48 -10.37
CA ALA A 122 15.27 4.23 -9.45
C ALA A 122 13.80 4.19 -9.89
N ASP A 123 13.54 4.35 -11.19
CA ASP A 123 12.19 4.27 -11.75
C ASP A 123 11.60 2.86 -11.61
N ARG A 124 12.43 1.82 -11.77
CA ARG A 124 12.02 0.42 -11.58
C ARG A 124 11.71 0.10 -10.12
N ASP A 125 12.52 0.58 -9.18
CA ASP A 125 12.27 0.38 -7.74
C ASP A 125 10.98 1.07 -7.30
N GLU A 126 10.67 2.25 -7.84
CA GLU A 126 9.42 2.97 -7.55
C GLU A 126 8.19 2.23 -8.11
N LEU A 127 8.28 1.66 -9.30
CA LEU A 127 7.22 0.82 -9.87
C LEU A 127 7.01 -0.49 -9.07
N MET A 128 8.09 -1.11 -8.62
CA MET A 128 8.03 -2.36 -7.82
C MET A 128 7.50 -2.11 -6.40
N ALA A 129 7.75 -0.94 -5.82
CA ALA A 129 7.17 -0.56 -4.53
C ALA A 129 5.64 -0.39 -4.63
N PHE A 130 5.16 0.26 -5.68
CA PHE A 130 3.74 0.50 -5.91
C PHE A 130 2.94 -0.78 -6.18
N ASP A 131 3.50 -1.72 -6.96
CA ASP A 131 2.83 -2.99 -7.28
C ASP A 131 2.68 -3.90 -6.05
N ASN A 132 3.68 -3.90 -5.15
CA ASN A 132 3.61 -4.66 -3.90
C ASN A 132 2.56 -4.10 -2.92
N GLU A 133 2.44 -2.77 -2.82
CA GLU A 133 1.46 -2.14 -1.94
C GLU A 133 0.01 -2.39 -2.41
N ILE A 134 -0.24 -2.32 -3.71
CA ILE A 134 -1.56 -2.64 -4.30
C ILE A 134 -1.92 -4.11 -4.11
N SER A 135 -0.97 -5.02 -4.32
CA SER A 135 -1.20 -6.46 -4.21
C SER A 135 -1.59 -6.87 -2.78
N LEU A 136 -0.93 -6.31 -1.78
CA LEU A 136 -1.24 -6.56 -0.37
C LEU A 136 -2.62 -6.02 0.04
N ASP A 137 -2.94 -4.77 -0.34
CA ASP A 137 -4.24 -4.16 -0.02
C ASP A 137 -5.42 -4.89 -0.70
N GLN A 138 -5.23 -5.37 -1.93
CA GLN A 138 -6.23 -6.19 -2.62
C GLN A 138 -6.47 -7.54 -1.92
N GLN A 139 -5.41 -8.19 -1.43
CA GLN A 139 -5.53 -9.48 -0.74
C GLN A 139 -6.28 -9.33 0.59
N ASP A 140 -5.96 -8.31 1.38
CA ASP A 140 -6.61 -8.04 2.65
C ASP A 140 -8.10 -7.68 2.47
N GLN A 141 -8.43 -6.87 1.46
CA GLN A 141 -9.81 -6.54 1.12
C GLN A 141 -10.63 -7.78 0.70
N LEU A 142 -10.02 -8.71 -0.04
CA LEU A 142 -10.70 -9.96 -0.44
C LEU A 142 -10.95 -10.87 0.77
N ILE A 143 -10.01 -10.95 1.71
CA ILE A 143 -10.18 -11.69 2.97
C ILE A 143 -11.31 -11.09 3.80
N GLU A 144 -11.34 -9.77 3.96
CA GLU A 144 -12.40 -9.08 4.71
C GLU A 144 -13.78 -9.31 4.09
N ASN A 145 -13.89 -9.18 2.76
CA ASN A 145 -15.14 -9.45 2.06
C ASN A 145 -15.61 -10.90 2.24
N THR A 146 -14.68 -11.86 2.19
CA THR A 146 -14.99 -13.28 2.39
C THR A 146 -15.49 -13.54 3.82
N GLU A 147 -14.84 -12.95 4.82
CA GLU A 147 -15.24 -13.10 6.22
C GLU A 147 -16.61 -12.43 6.49
N ARG A 148 -16.87 -11.28 5.87
CA ARG A 148 -18.18 -10.61 5.96
C ARG A 148 -19.29 -11.45 5.33
N LEU A 149 -19.01 -12.07 4.19
CA LEU A 149 -19.94 -12.97 3.53
C LEU A 149 -20.23 -14.21 4.39
N GLU A 150 -19.20 -14.82 4.98
CA GLU A 150 -19.35 -15.97 5.86
C GLU A 150 -20.21 -15.63 7.10
N ARG A 151 -19.94 -14.49 7.75
CA ARG A 151 -20.75 -14.01 8.89
C ARG A 151 -22.21 -13.77 8.48
N THR A 152 -22.44 -13.19 7.31
CA THR A 152 -23.79 -12.94 6.79
C THR A 152 -24.50 -14.26 6.48
N SER A 153 -23.79 -15.23 5.91
CA SER A 153 -24.31 -16.57 5.64
C SER A 153 -24.75 -17.29 6.93
N ARG A 154 -23.90 -17.28 7.97
CA ARG A 154 -24.24 -17.85 9.28
C ARG A 154 -25.46 -17.16 9.91
N ARG A 155 -25.51 -15.82 9.87
CA ARG A 155 -26.66 -15.06 10.34
C ARG A 155 -27.94 -15.42 9.57
N LEU A 156 -27.87 -15.54 8.25
CA LEU A 156 -29.02 -15.94 7.44
C LEU A 156 -29.51 -17.35 7.81
N GLN A 157 -28.60 -18.30 8.00
CA GLN A 157 -28.95 -19.66 8.44
C GLN A 157 -29.61 -19.66 9.82
N ASP A 158 -29.08 -18.87 10.77
CA ASP A 158 -29.69 -18.73 12.10
C ASP A 158 -31.07 -18.06 12.04
N THR A 159 -31.24 -17.01 11.22
CA THR A 159 -32.55 -16.38 11.03
C THR A 159 -33.54 -17.31 10.38
N TYR A 160 -33.11 -18.14 9.42
CA TYR A 160 -33.98 -19.13 8.80
C TYR A 160 -34.47 -20.16 9.82
N ARG A 161 -33.57 -20.67 10.67
CA ARG A 161 -33.95 -21.58 11.77
C ARG A 161 -34.95 -20.91 12.72
N MET A 162 -34.68 -19.68 13.16
CA MET A 162 -35.61 -18.93 14.01
C MET A 162 -36.98 -18.74 13.36
N VAL A 163 -37.04 -18.40 12.06
CA VAL A 163 -38.30 -18.23 11.34
C VAL A 163 -39.11 -19.53 11.33
N VAL A 164 -38.46 -20.67 11.06
CA VAL A 164 -39.11 -21.99 11.08
C VAL A 164 -39.63 -22.33 12.48
N GLU A 165 -38.84 -22.07 13.53
CA GLU A 165 -39.27 -22.26 14.92
C GLU A 165 -40.48 -21.37 15.26
N THR A 166 -40.48 -20.10 14.83
CA THR A 166 -41.60 -19.18 15.06
C THR A 166 -42.85 -19.57 14.26
N GLU A 167 -42.70 -20.13 13.06
CA GLU A 167 -43.82 -20.67 12.28
C GLU A 167 -44.46 -21.85 13.00
N GLN A 168 -43.64 -22.76 13.54
CA GLN A 168 -44.12 -23.91 14.30
C GLN A 168 -44.87 -23.48 15.57
N ILE A 169 -44.32 -22.54 16.34
CA ILE A 169 -44.99 -21.96 17.52
C ILE A 169 -46.31 -21.29 17.11
N GLY A 170 -46.30 -20.53 16.01
CA GLY A 170 -47.50 -19.90 15.46
C GLY A 170 -48.60 -20.91 15.12
N ALA A 171 -48.24 -22.04 14.50
CA ALA A 171 -49.16 -23.11 14.19
C ALA A 171 -49.74 -23.77 15.45
N GLU A 172 -48.92 -24.00 16.47
CA GLU A 172 -49.35 -24.54 17.78
C GLU A 172 -50.34 -23.58 18.47
N VAL A 173 -50.02 -22.29 18.53
CA VAL A 173 -50.90 -21.26 19.12
C VAL A 173 -52.24 -21.18 18.39
N LEU A 174 -52.26 -21.27 17.05
CA LEU A 174 -53.51 -21.32 16.29
C LEU A 174 -54.33 -22.59 16.58
N GLY A 175 -53.66 -23.73 16.77
CA GLY A 175 -54.28 -24.97 17.22
C GLY A 175 -54.94 -24.82 18.60
N ASP A 176 -54.23 -24.24 19.55
CA ASP A 176 -54.73 -23.97 20.90
C ASP A 176 -55.90 -23.01 20.90
N LEU A 177 -55.82 -21.90 20.14
CA LEU A 177 -56.91 -20.94 20.01
C LEU A 177 -58.17 -21.58 19.39
N SER A 178 -58.00 -22.49 18.42
CA SER A 178 -59.10 -23.25 17.85
C SER A 178 -59.76 -24.17 18.89
N SER A 179 -58.96 -24.90 19.67
CA SER A 179 -59.45 -25.77 20.76
C SER A 179 -60.15 -24.97 21.87
N GLN A 180 -59.59 -23.82 22.25
CA GLN A 180 -60.18 -22.89 23.22
C GLN A 180 -61.52 -22.34 22.71
N ARG A 181 -61.60 -21.96 21.43
CA ARG A 181 -62.86 -21.52 20.79
C ARG A 181 -63.92 -22.61 20.85
N GLU A 182 -63.56 -23.85 20.56
CA GLU A 182 -64.50 -24.98 20.65
C GLU A 182 -64.97 -25.20 22.09
N THR A 183 -64.06 -25.13 23.06
CA THR A 183 -64.39 -25.24 24.49
C THR A 183 -65.37 -24.14 24.93
N ILE A 184 -65.14 -22.89 24.53
CA ILE A 184 -66.04 -21.77 24.80
C ILE A 184 -67.40 -21.97 24.12
N SER A 185 -67.42 -22.48 22.88
CA SER A 185 -68.66 -22.79 22.17
C SER A 185 -69.49 -23.83 22.92
N ARG A 186 -68.86 -24.95 23.30
CA ARG A 186 -69.51 -26.02 24.08
C ARG A 186 -70.02 -25.50 25.43
N ALA A 187 -69.26 -24.65 26.12
CA ALA A 187 -69.68 -24.04 27.38
C ALA A 187 -70.89 -23.11 27.18
N ARG A 188 -70.92 -22.31 26.11
CA ARG A 188 -72.07 -21.46 25.74
C ARG A 188 -73.31 -22.27 25.41
N ASP A 189 -73.18 -23.36 24.68
CA ASP A 189 -74.32 -24.22 24.32
C ASP A 189 -74.91 -24.90 25.57
N ARG A 190 -74.06 -25.42 26.46
CA ARG A 190 -74.50 -25.98 27.76
C ARG A 190 -75.19 -24.93 28.63
N LEU A 191 -74.70 -23.70 28.67
CA LEU A 191 -75.35 -22.61 29.42
C LEU A 191 -76.73 -22.26 28.85
N ARG A 192 -76.91 -22.28 27.53
CA ARG A 192 -78.22 -22.07 26.89
C ARG A 192 -79.19 -23.20 27.19
N GLU A 193 -78.72 -24.45 27.16
CA GLU A 193 -79.52 -25.61 27.55
C GLU A 193 -79.96 -25.51 29.02
N ALA A 194 -79.02 -25.21 29.91
CA ALA A 194 -79.31 -25.00 31.34
C ALA A 194 -80.30 -23.85 31.58
N ASP A 195 -80.19 -22.72 30.86
CA ASP A 195 -81.16 -21.62 30.94
C ASP A 195 -82.57 -22.07 30.51
N SER A 196 -82.67 -22.89 29.46
CA SER A 196 -83.94 -23.44 28.98
C SER A 196 -84.57 -24.41 30.01
N ASP A 197 -83.76 -25.25 30.65
CA ASP A 197 -84.18 -26.18 31.70
C ASP A 197 -84.58 -25.46 32.99
N LEU A 198 -83.85 -24.40 33.35
CA LEU A 198 -84.22 -23.52 34.47
C LEU A 198 -85.55 -22.83 34.20
N ASN A 199 -85.80 -22.35 32.98
CA ASN A 199 -87.08 -21.75 32.62
C ASN A 199 -88.24 -22.77 32.69
N ARG A 200 -88.01 -24.02 32.25
CA ARG A 200 -88.99 -25.10 32.39
C ARG A 200 -89.25 -25.44 33.86
N SER A 201 -88.19 -25.52 34.67
CA SER A 201 -88.27 -25.78 36.12
C SER A 201 -89.03 -24.66 36.84
N ARG A 202 -88.78 -23.40 36.48
CA ARG A 202 -89.52 -22.23 37.00
C ARG A 202 -91.01 -22.29 36.67
N LYS A 203 -91.37 -22.71 35.45
CA LYS A 203 -92.79 -22.91 35.05
C LYS A 203 -93.46 -24.01 35.88
N VAL A 204 -92.80 -25.16 36.05
CA VAL A 204 -93.32 -26.26 36.88
C VAL A 204 -93.49 -25.84 38.33
N LEU A 205 -92.48 -25.17 38.92
CA LEU A 205 -92.56 -24.65 40.29
C LEU A 205 -93.72 -23.65 40.44
N SER A 206 -93.89 -22.75 39.48
CA SER A 206 -95.01 -21.79 39.48
C SER A 206 -96.37 -22.50 39.44
N GLN A 207 -96.50 -23.59 38.67
CA GLN A 207 -97.71 -24.41 38.67
C GLN A 207 -97.94 -25.13 40.00
N MET A 208 -96.89 -25.68 40.62
CA MET A 208 -96.96 -26.32 41.94
C MET A 208 -97.41 -25.33 43.01
N ILE A 209 -96.82 -24.12 43.05
CA ILE A 209 -97.21 -23.05 43.98
C ILE A 209 -98.68 -22.69 43.79
N ARG A 210 -99.14 -22.54 42.54
CA ARG A 210 -100.55 -22.25 42.25
C ARG A 210 -101.49 -23.37 42.73
N ARG A 211 -101.12 -24.64 42.52
CA ARG A 211 -101.88 -25.80 43.01
C ARG A 211 -101.94 -25.86 44.53
N TYR A 212 -100.82 -25.60 45.20
CA TYR A 212 -100.74 -25.56 46.66
C TYR A 212 -101.63 -24.45 47.25
N HIS A 213 -101.57 -23.25 46.68
CA HIS A 213 -102.41 -22.13 47.10
C HIS A 213 -103.90 -22.43 46.92
N PHE A 214 -104.27 -23.08 45.81
CA PHE A 214 -105.65 -23.53 45.58
C PHE A 214 -106.09 -24.58 46.62
N TYR A 215 -105.22 -25.54 46.96
CA TYR A 215 -105.49 -26.55 47.99
C TYR A 215 -105.69 -25.93 49.38
N ILE A 216 -104.86 -24.95 49.77
CA ILE A 216 -105.04 -24.21 51.02
C ILE A 216 -106.38 -23.48 51.02
N PHE A 217 -106.69 -22.74 49.95
CA PHE A 217 -107.93 -21.99 49.85
C PHE A 217 -109.17 -22.90 49.95
N TYR A 218 -109.16 -24.03 49.22
CA TYR A 218 -110.22 -25.03 49.28
C TYR A 218 -110.37 -25.63 50.68
N LYS A 219 -109.24 -25.97 51.33
CA LYS A 219 -109.26 -26.50 52.71
C LYS A 219 -109.81 -25.48 53.71
N PHE A 220 -109.44 -24.21 53.60
CA PHE A 220 -109.99 -23.13 54.43
C PHE A 220 -111.50 -22.95 54.20
N ALA A 221 -111.96 -22.95 52.94
CA ALA A 221 -113.38 -22.85 52.61
C ALA A 221 -114.20 -24.01 53.18
N LEU A 222 -113.67 -25.25 53.13
CA LEU A 222 -114.32 -26.43 53.70
C LEU A 222 -114.39 -26.37 55.24
N GLN A 223 -113.35 -25.83 55.88
CA GLN A 223 -113.33 -25.64 57.34
C GLN A 223 -114.38 -24.62 57.79
N THR A 224 -114.63 -23.57 56.99
CA THR A 224 -115.64 -22.55 57.32
C THR A 224 -117.08 -23.02 57.14
N GLU A 225 -117.33 -24.06 56.33
CA GLU A 225 -118.68 -24.66 56.20
C GLU A 225 -119.02 -25.63 57.33
N GLN A 226 -118.04 -26.08 58.11
CA GLN A 226 -118.23 -26.99 59.26
C GLN A 226 -118.36 -26.28 60.61
N CYS A 227 -118.21 -24.95 60.65
CA CYS A 227 -118.51 -24.10 61.81
C CYS A 227 -119.86 -23.42 61.64
#